data_AF-C8WIA9-F1
#
_entry.id   AF-C8WIA9-F1
#
_cell.length_a   1.000
_cell.length_b   1.000
_cell.length_c   1.000
_cell.angle_alpha   90.00
_cell.angle_beta   90.00
_cell.angle_gamma   90.00
#
_symmetry.space_group_name_H-M   'P 1'
#
loop_
_entity.id
_entity.type
_entity.pdbx_description
1 polymer ?
#
loop_
_entity_poly.entity_id
_entity_poly.type
_entity_poly.pdbx_seq_one_letter_code
_entity_poly.pdbx_strand_id
1 'polypeptide(L)'
;MNRKSAVLTLSIGIACAIVAVALALDLGGISSVLPIAAKGVWGFAGCAAALLVCGAFALAHKPTPQQIIEQGDERNAAINGKAGLCAFEAFSMLAPLAALALYAFEQISTAGVLTIIAVEVVASIVYFAQIARMQRIM
;
A
#
# COMPACT_ATOMS: atom_id res chain seq x y z
N MET A 1 -6.91 -10.04 -2.38
CA MET A 1 -7.38 -8.67 -2.62
C MET A 1 -8.56 -8.65 -3.57
N ASN A 2 -9.70 -8.15 -3.11
CA ASN A 2 -10.82 -7.86 -4.01
C ASN A 2 -10.37 -6.80 -5.02
N ARG A 3 -10.71 -6.96 -6.32
CA ARG A 3 -10.42 -5.97 -7.37
C ARG A 3 -10.83 -4.55 -6.97
N LYS A 4 -11.96 -4.40 -6.26
CA LYS A 4 -12.42 -3.09 -5.77
C LYS A 4 -11.42 -2.45 -4.80
N SER A 5 -10.86 -3.23 -3.87
CA SER A 5 -9.84 -2.78 -2.92
C SER A 5 -8.56 -2.38 -3.66
N ALA A 6 -8.10 -3.18 -4.62
CA ALA A 6 -6.91 -2.85 -5.41
C ALA A 6 -7.04 -1.56 -6.23
N VAL A 7 -8.21 -1.34 -6.85
CA VAL A 7 -8.49 -0.09 -7.56
C VAL A 7 -8.51 1.09 -6.59
N LEU A 8 -9.08 0.92 -5.39
CA LEU A 8 -9.07 1.96 -4.37
C LEU A 8 -7.63 2.30 -3.92
N THR A 9 -6.81 1.29 -3.58
CA THR A 9 -5.41 1.48 -3.19
C THR A 9 -4.61 2.22 -4.28
N LEU A 10 -4.80 1.85 -5.56
CA LEU A 10 -4.18 2.55 -6.68
C LEU A 10 -4.66 3.98 -6.82
N SER A 11 -5.96 4.23 -6.67
CA SER A 11 -6.53 5.57 -6.79
C SER A 11 -5.97 6.51 -5.72
N ILE A 12 -5.84 6.02 -4.49
CA ILE A 12 -5.21 6.76 -3.39
C ILE A 12 -3.71 6.96 -3.68
N GLY A 13 -3.00 5.93 -4.16
CA GLY A 13 -1.60 6.04 -4.56
C GLY A 13 -1.36 7.10 -5.65
N ILE A 14 -2.22 7.16 -6.67
CA ILE A 14 -2.18 8.19 -7.72
C ILE A 14 -2.45 9.57 -7.13
N ALA A 15 -3.44 9.71 -6.25
CA ALA A 15 -3.71 10.99 -5.58
C ALA A 15 -2.50 11.46 -4.77
N CYS A 16 -1.86 10.58 -3.99
CA CYS A 16 -0.62 10.87 -3.27
C CYS A 16 0.52 11.28 -4.23
N ALA A 17 0.64 10.62 -5.39
CA ALA A 17 1.66 10.97 -6.39
C ALA A 17 1.43 12.37 -6.98
N ILE A 18 0.18 12.72 -7.27
CA ILE A 18 -0.18 14.07 -7.77
C ILE A 18 0.17 15.13 -6.73
N VAL A 19 -0.15 14.90 -5.45
CA VAL A 19 0.20 15.81 -4.36
C VAL A 19 1.73 15.95 -4.22
N ALA A 20 2.46 14.84 -4.30
CA ALA A 20 3.93 14.88 -4.26
C ALA A 20 4.51 15.72 -5.40
N VAL A 21 4.00 15.57 -6.62
CA VAL A 21 4.43 16.36 -7.79
C VAL A 21 4.08 17.83 -7.63
N ALA A 22 2.88 18.14 -7.14
CA ALA A 22 2.45 19.51 -6.91
C ALA A 22 3.34 20.22 -5.87
N LEU A 23 3.71 19.53 -4.79
CA LEU A 23 4.65 20.04 -3.79
C LEU A 23 6.06 20.18 -4.33
N ALA A 24 6.53 19.22 -5.15
CA ALA A 24 7.89 19.23 -5.69
C ALA A 24 8.12 20.34 -6.72
N LEU A 25 7.10 20.65 -7.52
CA LEU A 25 7.14 21.70 -8.54
C LEU A 25 6.59 23.05 -8.04
N ASP A 26 6.21 23.13 -6.77
CA ASP A 26 5.56 24.29 -6.17
C ASP A 26 4.38 24.85 -7.00
N LEU A 27 3.54 23.94 -7.50
CA LEU A 27 2.42 24.30 -8.37
C LEU A 27 1.44 25.21 -7.61
N GLY A 28 1.27 26.44 -8.09
CA GLY A 28 0.36 27.41 -7.49
C GLY A 28 0.85 28.01 -6.17
N GLY A 29 2.15 27.91 -5.85
CA GLY A 29 2.69 28.42 -4.59
C GLY A 29 2.26 27.60 -3.38
N ILE A 30 1.93 26.33 -3.58
CA ILE A 30 1.47 25.42 -2.53
C ILE A 30 2.51 25.25 -1.41
N SER A 31 3.78 25.55 -1.69
CA SER A 31 4.85 25.63 -0.70
C SER A 31 4.61 26.66 0.39
N SER A 32 3.81 27.71 0.12
CA SER A 32 3.41 28.73 1.10
C SER A 32 2.27 28.26 2.02
N VAL A 33 1.49 27.26 1.59
CA VAL A 33 0.35 26.71 2.37
C VAL A 33 0.81 25.61 3.32
N LEU A 34 1.83 24.82 2.92
CA LEU A 34 2.51 23.89 3.80
C LEU A 34 3.93 24.42 4.09
N PRO A 35 4.22 24.97 5.28
CA PRO A 35 5.59 25.36 5.68
C PRO A 35 6.60 24.18 5.71
N ILE A 36 6.12 22.98 5.39
CA ILE A 36 6.80 21.69 5.38
C ILE A 36 6.91 21.15 3.93
N ALA A 37 6.64 21.93 2.88
CA ALA A 37 6.50 21.42 1.51
C ALA A 37 7.65 20.52 1.02
N ALA A 38 8.91 20.88 1.29
CA ALA A 38 10.08 20.06 0.94
C ALA A 38 10.10 18.70 1.67
N LYS A 39 9.63 18.65 2.92
CA LYS A 39 9.43 17.40 3.68
C LYS A 39 8.22 16.65 3.12
N GLY A 40 7.10 17.34 2.88
CA GLY A 40 5.86 16.79 2.35
C GLY A 40 6.04 15.96 1.07
N VAL A 41 6.91 16.40 0.15
CA VAL A 41 7.26 15.62 -1.06
C VAL A 41 7.68 14.20 -0.71
N TRP A 42 8.56 14.01 0.27
CA TRP A 42 9.06 12.68 0.65
C TRP A 42 8.00 11.81 1.31
N GLY A 43 7.14 12.41 2.14
CA GLY A 43 6.01 11.70 2.75
C GLY A 43 5.02 11.21 1.69
N PHE A 44 4.56 12.11 0.83
CA PHE A 44 3.58 11.79 -0.20
C PHE A 44 4.14 10.88 -1.30
N ALA A 45 5.39 11.11 -1.74
CA ALA A 45 6.04 10.25 -2.72
C ALA A 45 6.27 8.84 -2.18
N GLY A 46 6.70 8.73 -0.93
CA GLY A 46 6.87 7.45 -0.26
C GLY A 46 5.57 6.67 -0.10
N CYS A 47 4.50 7.34 0.34
CA CYS A 47 3.17 6.75 0.46
C CYS A 47 2.63 6.32 -0.92
N ALA A 48 2.80 7.16 -1.94
CA ALA A 48 2.43 6.85 -3.32
C ALA A 48 3.17 5.60 -3.82
N ALA A 49 4.48 5.50 -3.60
CA ALA A 49 5.26 4.34 -4.01
C ALA A 49 4.75 3.04 -3.37
N ALA A 50 4.48 3.04 -2.06
CA ALA A 50 3.93 1.88 -1.37
C ALA A 50 2.57 1.46 -1.94
N LEU A 51 1.62 2.41 -2.00
CA LEU A 51 0.25 2.13 -2.44
C LEU A 51 0.19 1.70 -3.91
N LEU A 52 1.01 2.30 -4.79
CA LEU A 52 1.08 1.91 -6.20
C LEU A 52 1.63 0.50 -6.36
N VAL A 53 2.70 0.15 -5.64
CA VAL A 53 3.28 -1.20 -5.69
C VAL A 53 2.28 -2.22 -5.15
N CYS A 54 1.74 -2.01 -3.94
CA CYS A 54 0.77 -2.90 -3.32
C CYS A 54 -0.48 -3.07 -4.20
N GLY A 55 -1.03 -1.97 -4.71
CA GLY A 55 -2.21 -1.98 -5.58
C GLY A 55 -1.96 -2.64 -6.94
N ALA A 56 -0.78 -2.44 -7.55
CA ALA A 56 -0.42 -3.06 -8.82
C ALA A 56 -0.24 -4.58 -8.68
N PHE A 57 0.48 -5.04 -7.66
CA PHE A 57 0.63 -6.47 -7.38
C PHE A 57 -0.72 -7.12 -7.06
N ALA A 58 -1.58 -6.45 -6.29
CA ALA A 58 -2.92 -6.91 -6.00
C ALA A 58 -3.82 -7.03 -7.24
N LEU A 59 -3.71 -6.11 -8.20
CA LEU A 59 -4.42 -6.23 -9.49
C LEU A 59 -3.85 -7.32 -10.39
N ALA A 60 -2.53 -7.49 -10.40
CA ALA A 60 -1.85 -8.48 -11.24
C ALA A 60 -2.09 -9.91 -10.75
N HIS A 61 -2.36 -10.07 -9.45
CA HIS A 61 -2.61 -11.38 -8.85
C HIS A 61 -3.94 -11.98 -9.35
N LYS A 62 -3.84 -13.10 -10.08
CA LYS A 62 -4.98 -13.94 -10.44
C LYS A 62 -5.10 -15.08 -9.43
N PRO A 63 -6.20 -15.15 -8.66
CA PRO A 63 -6.41 -16.24 -7.72
C PRO A 63 -6.63 -17.56 -8.48
N THR A 64 -6.08 -18.66 -7.97
CA THR A 64 -6.29 -20.00 -8.54
C THR A 64 -7.69 -20.53 -8.22
N PRO A 65 -8.19 -21.53 -8.97
CA PRO A 65 -9.48 -22.17 -8.66
C PRO A 65 -9.55 -22.70 -7.23
N GLN A 66 -8.47 -23.29 -6.71
CA GLN A 66 -8.40 -23.76 -5.33
C GLN A 66 -8.48 -22.61 -4.31
N GLN A 67 -7.79 -21.48 -4.56
CA GLN A 67 -7.90 -20.30 -3.70
C GLN A 67 -9.31 -19.70 -3.69
N ILE A 68 -10.04 -19.78 -4.81
CA ILE A 68 -11.42 -19.31 -4.89
C ILE A 68 -12.35 -20.22 -4.06
N ILE A 69 -12.14 -21.54 -4.11
CA ILE A 69 -12.88 -22.51 -3.30
C ILE A 69 -12.56 -22.31 -1.81
N GLU A 70 -11.27 -22.18 -1.45
CA GLU A 70 -10.81 -21.94 -0.09
C GLU A 70 -11.30 -20.60 0.48
N GLN A 71 -11.46 -19.54 -0.33
CA GLN A 71 -12.01 -18.26 0.13
C GLN A 71 -13.54 -18.30 0.34
N GLY A 72 -14.21 -19.22 -0.37
CA GLY A 72 -15.65 -19.47 -0.29
C GLY A 72 -16.06 -20.50 0.78
N ASP A 73 -15.11 -21.30 1.28
CA ASP A 73 -15.37 -22.29 2.33
C ASP A 73 -15.58 -21.63 3.70
N GLU A 74 -16.75 -21.85 4.30
CA GLU A 74 -17.14 -21.35 5.62
C GLU A 74 -16.18 -21.82 6.72
N ARG A 75 -15.56 -22.99 6.55
CA ARG A 75 -14.57 -23.51 7.50
C ARG A 75 -13.27 -22.72 7.47
N ASN A 76 -12.86 -22.25 6.30
CA ASN A 76 -11.65 -21.44 6.15
C ASN A 76 -11.88 -19.98 6.56
N ALA A 77 -13.12 -19.50 6.48
CA ALA A 77 -13.53 -18.25 7.12
C ALA A 77 -13.42 -18.31 8.66
N ALA A 78 -13.67 -19.48 9.25
CA ALA A 78 -13.53 -19.71 10.70
C ALA A 78 -12.08 -19.99 11.16
N ILE A 79 -11.19 -20.52 10.30
CA ILE A 79 -9.82 -20.97 10.66
C ILE A 79 -8.73 -19.90 10.37
N ASN A 80 -9.06 -18.62 10.36
CA ASN A 80 -8.13 -17.48 10.19
C ASN A 80 -7.45 -17.28 8.82
N GLY A 81 -7.58 -18.18 7.85
CA GLY A 81 -7.00 -17.99 6.51
C GLY A 81 -7.55 -16.74 5.79
N LYS A 82 -8.85 -16.51 5.93
CA LYS A 82 -9.53 -15.30 5.40
C LYS A 82 -9.21 -14.04 6.20
N ALA A 83 -8.98 -14.18 7.51
CA ALA A 83 -8.62 -13.07 8.40
C ALA A 83 -7.21 -12.54 8.08
N GLY A 84 -6.23 -13.41 7.84
CA GLY A 84 -4.88 -13.02 7.45
C GLY A 84 -4.84 -12.29 6.11
N LEU A 85 -5.62 -12.76 5.13
CA LEU A 85 -5.76 -12.09 3.84
C LEU A 85 -6.39 -10.70 3.98
N CYS A 86 -7.48 -10.61 4.76
CA CYS A 86 -8.15 -9.33 5.06
C CYS A 86 -7.24 -8.36 5.81
N ALA A 87 -6.49 -8.84 6.80
CA ALA A 87 -5.51 -8.05 7.54
C ALA A 87 -4.41 -7.54 6.61
N PHE A 88 -3.85 -8.39 5.75
CA PHE A 88 -2.85 -7.98 4.78
C PHE A 88 -3.39 -6.90 3.83
N GLU A 89 -4.60 -7.06 3.29
CA GLU A 89 -5.25 -6.06 2.44
C GLU A 89 -5.46 -4.72 3.15
N ALA A 90 -5.93 -4.76 4.40
CA ALA A 90 -6.17 -3.56 5.19
C ALA A 90 -4.86 -2.87 5.56
N PHE A 91 -3.85 -3.61 6.03
CA PHE A 91 -2.56 -3.06 6.42
C PHE A 91 -1.81 -2.47 5.22
N SER A 92 -1.87 -3.13 4.04
CA SER A 92 -1.25 -2.65 2.79
C SER A 92 -1.70 -1.24 2.36
N MET A 93 -2.85 -0.79 2.88
CA MET A 93 -3.38 0.55 2.64
C MET A 93 -3.26 1.45 3.88
N LEU A 94 -3.47 0.91 5.07
CA LEU A 94 -3.48 1.69 6.32
C LEU A 94 -2.07 2.07 6.78
N ALA A 95 -1.08 1.20 6.63
CA ALA A 95 0.27 1.46 7.11
C ALA A 95 0.99 2.59 6.34
N PRO A 96 0.87 2.74 5.00
CA PRO A 96 1.45 3.87 4.28
C PRO A 96 0.74 5.19 4.65
N LEU A 97 -0.59 5.13 4.83
CA LEU A 97 -1.38 6.28 5.25
C LEU A 97 -1.08 6.70 6.68
N ALA A 98 -0.89 5.74 7.60
CA ALA A 98 -0.50 6.01 8.98
C ALA A 98 0.92 6.58 9.04
N ALA A 99 1.86 6.06 8.27
CA ALA A 99 3.20 6.61 8.16
C ALA A 99 3.17 8.04 7.62
N LEU A 100 2.38 8.30 6.58
CA LEU A 100 2.18 9.65 6.05
C LEU A 100 1.58 10.60 7.09
N ALA A 101 0.59 10.17 7.85
CA ALA A 101 -0.03 10.97 8.91
C ALA A 101 0.98 11.28 10.03
N LEU A 102 1.68 10.26 10.55
CA LEU A 102 2.70 10.44 11.58
C LEU A 102 3.81 11.38 11.13
N TYR A 103 4.18 11.32 9.85
CA TYR A 103 5.14 12.24 9.27
C TYR A 103 4.63 13.67 9.17
N ALA A 104 3.39 13.84 8.72
CA ALA A 104 2.75 15.14 8.62
C ALA A 104 2.60 15.83 10.00
N PHE A 105 2.41 15.05 11.06
CA PHE A 105 2.38 15.53 12.45
C PHE A 105 3.76 15.59 13.12
N GLU A 106 4.85 15.48 12.34
CA GLU A 106 6.24 15.52 12.80
C GLU A 106 6.59 14.49 13.90
N GLN A 107 5.83 13.40 13.99
CA GLN A 107 6.04 12.33 14.97
C GLN A 107 7.16 11.37 14.56
N ILE A 108 7.46 11.30 13.27
CA ILE A 108 8.53 10.45 12.72
C ILE A 108 9.40 11.24 11.73
N SER A 109 10.68 10.88 11.66
CA SER A 109 11.62 11.48 10.72
C SER A 109 11.38 10.99 9.29
N THR A 110 11.98 11.67 8.30
CA THR A 110 11.97 11.22 6.90
C THR A 110 12.53 9.80 6.77
N ALA A 111 13.60 9.48 7.52
CA ALA A 111 14.15 8.13 7.56
C ALA A 111 13.16 7.11 8.14
N GLY A 112 12.41 7.48 9.19
CA GLY A 112 11.36 6.64 9.77
C GLY A 112 10.26 6.29 8.76
N VAL A 113 9.75 7.28 8.03
CA VAL A 113 8.76 7.08 6.95
C VAL A 113 9.27 6.13 5.89
N LEU A 114 10.45 6.42 5.34
CA LEU A 114 11.03 5.60 4.28
C LEU A 114 11.28 4.17 4.74
N THR A 115 11.63 3.97 6.01
CA THR A 115 11.80 2.63 6.59
C THR A 115 10.48 1.87 6.64
N ILE A 116 9.40 2.50 7.12
CA ILE A 116 8.07 1.86 7.18
C ILE A 116 7.60 1.48 5.77
N ILE A 117 7.73 2.40 4.81
CA ILE A 117 7.39 2.15 3.40
C ILE A 117 8.23 1.01 2.82
N ALA A 118 9.54 0.98 3.06
CA ALA A 118 10.41 -0.08 2.56
C ALA A 118 10.01 -1.44 3.12
N VAL A 119 9.73 -1.54 4.42
CA VAL A 119 9.25 -2.76 5.06
C VAL A 119 7.95 -3.23 4.42
N GLU A 120 7.03 -2.32 4.14
CA GLU A 120 5.73 -2.63 3.56
C GLU A 120 5.80 -3.11 2.11
N VAL A 121 6.63 -2.45 1.30
CA VAL A 121 6.91 -2.88 -0.07
C VAL A 121 7.55 -4.26 -0.08
N VAL A 122 8.53 -4.51 0.80
CA VAL A 122 9.20 -5.81 0.91
C VAL A 122 8.21 -6.89 1.38
N ALA A 123 7.41 -6.62 2.41
CA ALA A 123 6.40 -7.56 2.90
C ALA A 123 5.41 -7.93 1.80
N SER A 124 4.98 -6.94 1.00
CA SER A 124 4.08 -7.16 -0.12
C SER A 124 4.71 -8.02 -1.21
N ILE A 125 5.95 -7.70 -1.62
CA ILE A 125 6.70 -8.49 -2.61
C ILE A 125 6.86 -9.93 -2.13
N VAL A 126 7.27 -10.14 -0.87
CA VAL A 126 7.46 -11.47 -0.29
C VAL A 126 6.14 -12.26 -0.30
N TYR A 127 5.04 -11.63 0.12
CA TYR A 127 3.72 -12.26 0.13
C TYR A 127 3.31 -12.73 -1.27
N PHE A 128 3.40 -11.85 -2.28
CA PHE A 128 3.06 -12.21 -3.66
C PHE A 128 4.04 -13.22 -4.28
N ALA A 129 5.32 -13.15 -3.95
CA ALA A 129 6.32 -14.12 -4.41
C ALA A 129 6.06 -15.52 -3.84
N GLN A 130 5.66 -15.61 -2.57
CA GLN A 130 5.26 -16.89 -1.95
C GLN A 130 4.02 -17.48 -2.64
N ILE A 131 3.02 -16.66 -2.94
CA ILE A 131 1.84 -17.12 -3.68
C ILE A 131 2.24 -17.58 -5.09
N ALA A 132 3.03 -16.80 -5.82
CA ALA A 132 3.50 -17.18 -7.16
C ALA A 132 4.31 -18.48 -7.15
N ARG A 133 5.11 -18.72 -6.10
CA ARG A 133 5.83 -19.99 -5.91
C ARG A 133 4.88 -21.16 -5.68
N MET A 134 3.87 -20.99 -4.83
CA MET A 134 2.83 -22.02 -4.60
C MET A 134 2.09 -22.35 -5.89
N GLN A 135 1.75 -21.34 -6.69
CA GLN A 135 1.10 -21.50 -8.00
C GLN A 135 1.92 -22.25 -9.05
N ARG A 136 3.25 -22.29 -8.93
CA ARG A 136 4.14 -23.03 -9.86
C ARG A 136 4.36 -24.49 -9.46
N ILE A 137 4.13 -24.82 -8.18
CA ILE A 137 4.38 -26.16 -7.62
C ILE A 137 3.12 -27.04 -7.72
N MET A 138 1.94 -26.41 -7.79
CA MET A 138 0.64 -27.06 -7.99
C MET A 138 0.27 -27.15 -9.47
#